data_AF-A0A1I1N2J1-F1
#
_entry.id   AF-A0A1I1N2J1-F1
#
_cell.length_a   1.000
_cell.length_b   1.000
_cell.length_c   1.000
_cell.angle_alpha   90.00
_cell.angle_beta   90.00
_cell.angle_gamma   90.00
#
_symmetry.space_group_name_H-M   'P 1'
#
loop_
_entity.id
_entity.type
_entity.pdbx_description
1 polymer ?
#
loop_
_entity_poly.entity_id
_entity_poly.type
_entity_poly.pdbx_seq_one_letter_code
_entity_poly.pdbx_strand_id
1 'polypeptide(L)'
;MFGVDKELSTAVRIERVSAKNGIKFFSKLDLEKFAEAINCAGIPTIISEKPTAYLCNEAYWNILEKFNGRAVFIHVPTIKHVDESFAQTMKKAKLTEI
;
A
#
# COMPACT_ATOMS: atom_id res chain seq x y z
N MET A 1 2.51 5.56 -5.06
CA MET A 1 1.41 5.25 -6.00
C MET A 1 0.29 4.60 -5.21
N PHE A 2 -0.97 4.85 -5.58
CA PHE A 2 -2.13 4.26 -4.92
C PHE A 2 -2.93 3.39 -5.88
N GLY A 3 -3.47 2.28 -5.36
CA GLY A 3 -4.43 1.42 -6.05
C GLY A 3 -5.64 1.17 -5.16
N VAL A 4 -6.75 0.75 -5.76
CA VAL A 4 -7.94 0.34 -5.01
C VAL A 4 -7.99 -1.17 -4.91
N ASP A 5 -8.32 -1.69 -3.73
CA ASP A 5 -8.60 -3.10 -3.50
C ASP A 5 -9.96 -3.24 -2.83
N LYS A 6 -10.90 -3.95 -3.48
CA LYS A 6 -12.26 -4.16 -2.97
C LYS A 6 -12.33 -5.21 -1.86
N GLU A 7 -11.29 -6.04 -1.73
CA GLU A 7 -11.19 -7.07 -0.69
C GLU A 7 -10.59 -6.48 0.61
N LEU A 8 -10.06 -5.25 0.57
CA LEU A 8 -9.70 -4.49 1.77
C LEU A 8 -10.94 -3.79 2.33
N SER A 9 -11.07 -3.82 3.66
CA SER A 9 -12.16 -3.14 4.39
C SER A 9 -11.71 -2.42 5.65
N THR A 10 -10.67 -2.93 6.32
CA THR A 10 -10.25 -2.47 7.67
C THR A 10 -8.81 -2.00 7.76
N ALA A 11 -8.06 -2.00 6.64
CA ALA A 11 -6.66 -1.63 6.61
C ALA A 11 -6.26 -1.09 5.22
N VAL A 12 -5.13 -0.38 5.17
CA VAL A 12 -4.39 -0.15 3.92
C VAL A 12 -3.28 -1.18 3.77
N ARG A 13 -2.90 -1.51 2.54
CA ARG A 13 -1.86 -2.51 2.25
C ARG A 13 -0.71 -1.89 1.47
N ILE A 14 0.50 -1.94 2.02
CA ILE A 14 1.73 -1.58 1.33
C ILE A 14 2.22 -2.80 0.55
N GLU A 15 2.46 -2.65 -0.74
CA GLU A 15 3.00 -3.73 -1.58
C GLU A 15 4.53 -3.69 -1.56
N ARG A 16 5.19 -4.74 -1.05
CA ARG A 16 6.65 -4.81 -1.09
C ARG A 16 7.18 -5.13 -2.48
N VAL A 17 6.45 -5.95 -3.21
CA VAL A 17 6.95 -6.63 -4.39
C VAL A 17 5.96 -6.57 -5.55
N SER A 18 6.51 -6.43 -6.75
CA SER A 18 5.82 -6.67 -8.02
C SER A 18 6.51 -7.80 -8.77
N ALA A 19 5.80 -8.47 -9.69
CA ALA A 19 6.38 -9.52 -10.52
C ALA A 19 6.01 -9.39 -12.00
N LYS A 20 6.97 -9.65 -12.89
CA LYS A 20 6.77 -9.67 -14.34
C LYS A 20 7.66 -10.73 -14.97
N ASN A 21 7.11 -11.55 -15.86
CA ASN A 21 7.82 -12.65 -16.54
C ASN A 21 8.62 -13.57 -15.58
N GLY A 22 8.05 -13.88 -14.41
CA GLY A 22 8.70 -14.71 -13.40
C GLY A 22 9.75 -14.01 -12.53
N ILE A 23 10.09 -12.75 -12.83
CA ILE A 23 11.03 -11.94 -12.07
C ILE A 23 10.25 -11.17 -10.99
N LYS A 24 10.80 -11.08 -9.79
CA LYS A 24 10.27 -10.23 -8.70
C LYS A 24 11.11 -8.97 -8.57
N PHE A 25 10.45 -7.82 -8.42
CA PHE A 25 11.07 -6.53 -8.14
C PHE A 25 10.55 -6.02 -6.81
N PHE A 26 11.46 -5.85 -5.85
CA PHE A 26 11.17 -5.36 -4.51
C PHE A 26 11.43 -3.87 -4.40
N SER A 27 10.62 -3.17 -3.59
CA SER A 27 10.95 -1.82 -3.14
C SER A 27 12.25 -1.84 -2.34
N LYS A 28 13.05 -0.78 -2.50
CA LYS A 28 14.27 -0.51 -1.73
C LYS A 28 14.04 0.49 -0.59
N LEU A 29 12.81 0.99 -0.44
CA LEU A 29 12.45 1.88 0.66
C LEU A 29 12.23 1.06 1.93
N ASP A 30 12.40 1.72 3.08
CA ASP A 30 12.11 1.16 4.41
C ASP A 30 10.59 1.15 4.63
N LEU A 31 9.94 0.08 4.17
CA LEU A 31 8.48 -0.05 4.17
C LEU A 31 7.93 -0.24 5.58
N GLU A 32 8.74 -0.82 6.47
CA GLU A 32 8.45 -0.98 7.88
C GLU A 32 8.29 0.38 8.54
N LYS A 33 9.22 1.31 8.30
CA LYS A 33 9.11 2.69 8.79
C LYS A 33 7.89 3.43 8.22
N PHE A 34 7.57 3.21 6.94
CA PHE A 34 6.33 3.74 6.35
C PHE A 34 5.08 3.16 7.03
N ALA A 35 5.04 1.85 7.25
CA ALA A 35 3.92 1.19 7.91
C ALA A 35 3.76 1.68 9.36
N GLU A 36 4.87 1.83 10.09
CA GLU A 36 4.88 2.38 11.45
C GLU A 36 4.30 3.80 11.47
N ALA A 37 4.76 4.69 10.59
CA ALA A 37 4.25 6.05 10.52
C ALA A 37 2.72 6.10 10.24
N ILE A 38 2.23 5.25 9.34
CA ILE A 38 0.80 5.18 9.02
C ILE A 38 0.00 4.59 10.20
N ASN A 39 0.52 3.55 10.85
CA ASN A 39 -0.08 2.97 12.04
C ASN A 39 -0.12 3.98 13.21
N CYS A 40 0.92 4.78 13.43
CA CYS A 40 0.95 5.85 14.43
C CYS A 40 -0.08 6.95 14.15
N ALA A 41 -0.42 7.21 12.88
CA ALA A 41 -1.52 8.09 12.50
C ALA A 41 -2.92 7.46 12.75
N GLY A 42 -2.97 6.25 13.32
CA GLY A 42 -4.17 5.51 13.67
C GLY A 42 -4.74 4.67 12.53
N ILE A 43 -4.06 4.54 11.39
CA ILE A 43 -4.56 3.80 10.22
C ILE A 43 -3.96 2.39 10.22
N PRO A 44 -4.75 1.33 10.44
CA PRO A 44 -4.27 -0.04 10.34
C PRO A 44 -3.61 -0.32 8.99
N THR A 45 -2.37 -0.82 9.04
CA THR A 45 -1.54 -1.04 7.86
C THR A 45 -0.94 -2.44 7.85
N ILE A 46 -0.97 -3.08 6.69
CA ILE A 46 -0.32 -4.37 6.44
C ILE A 46 0.72 -4.25 5.32
N ILE A 47 1.78 -5.04 5.37
CA ILE A 47 2.76 -5.16 4.29
C ILE A 47 2.54 -6.49 3.57
N SER A 48 2.41 -6.45 2.25
CA SER A 48 2.25 -7.63 1.39
C SER A 48 3.58 -8.06 0.80
N GLU A 49 3.94 -9.32 1.04
CA GLU A 49 5.08 -10.01 0.42
C GLU A 49 4.72 -10.73 -0.88
N LYS A 50 3.46 -10.64 -1.31
CA LYS A 50 2.95 -11.31 -2.50
C LYS A 50 2.63 -10.27 -3.58
N PRO A 51 3.14 -10.43 -4.81
CA PRO A 51 2.74 -9.58 -5.91
C PRO A 51 1.24 -9.63 -6.10
N THR A 52 0.63 -8.47 -6.36
CA THR A 52 -0.79 -8.43 -6.68
C THR A 52 -1.03 -8.96 -8.10
N ALA A 53 -2.28 -9.27 -8.43
CA ALA A 53 -2.64 -9.61 -9.79
C ALA A 53 -3.02 -8.35 -10.60
N TYR A 54 -3.09 -8.51 -11.92
CA TYR A 54 -3.67 -7.53 -12.86
C TYR A 54 -2.89 -6.20 -12.96
N LEU A 55 -3.62 -5.11 -13.22
CA LEU A 55 -3.09 -3.80 -13.62
C LEU A 55 -2.22 -3.12 -12.55
N CYS A 56 -2.56 -3.28 -11.27
CA CYS A 56 -1.78 -2.69 -10.18
C CYS A 56 -0.35 -3.23 -10.15
N ASN A 57 -0.17 -4.52 -10.44
CA ASN A 57 1.14 -5.13 -10.50
C ASN A 57 1.96 -4.62 -11.68
N GLU A 58 1.41 -4.58 -12.90
CA GLU A 58 2.12 -4.02 -14.06
C GLU A 58 2.47 -2.54 -13.86
N ALA A 59 1.54 -1.75 -13.32
CA ALA A 59 1.80 -0.34 -13.01
C ALA A 59 2.91 -0.20 -11.96
N TYR A 60 2.87 -1.01 -10.89
CA TYR A 60 3.90 -0.95 -9.86
C TYR A 60 5.26 -1.41 -10.37
N TRP A 61 5.32 -2.46 -11.18
CA TRP A 61 6.55 -2.92 -11.85
C TRP A 61 7.23 -1.76 -12.60
N ASN A 62 6.47 -1.09 -13.47
CA ASN A 62 7.01 -0.01 -14.31
C ASN A 62 7.52 1.16 -13.47
N ILE A 63 6.86 1.46 -12.34
CA ILE A 63 7.31 2.50 -11.41
C ILE A 63 8.54 2.05 -10.62
N LEU A 64 8.58 0.81 -10.12
CA LEU A 64 9.77 0.28 -9.45
C LEU A 64 10.99 0.34 -10.37
N GLU A 65 10.83 -0.09 -11.62
CA GLU A 65 11.90 -0.04 -12.63
C GLU A 65 12.33 1.42 -12.89
N LYS A 66 11.37 2.29 -13.21
CA LYS A 66 11.65 3.71 -13.52
C LYS A 66 12.37 4.44 -12.38
N PHE A 67 12.07 4.11 -11.13
CA PHE A 67 12.67 4.75 -9.95
C PHE A 67 13.77 3.90 -9.27
N ASN A 68 14.26 2.87 -9.95
CA ASN A 68 15.32 1.96 -9.47
C ASN A 68 15.02 1.38 -8.07
N GLY A 69 13.78 0.95 -7.86
CA GLY A 69 13.26 0.37 -6.63
C GLY A 69 12.82 1.39 -5.57
N ARG A 70 13.00 2.70 -5.79
CA ARG A 70 12.61 3.74 -4.83
C ARG A 70 11.16 4.18 -5.02
N ALA A 71 10.24 3.23 -4.88
CA ALA A 71 8.82 3.50 -4.99
C ALA A 71 8.02 2.70 -3.96
N VAL A 72 6.89 3.28 -3.55
CA VAL A 72 5.90 2.65 -2.68
C VAL A 72 4.58 2.58 -3.43
N PHE A 73 3.91 1.43 -3.33
CA PHE A 73 2.55 1.24 -3.79
C PHE A 73 1.66 0.87 -2.60
N ILE A 74 0.54 1.56 -2.46
CA ILE A 74 -0.40 1.35 -1.36
C ILE A 74 -1.78 1.05 -1.95
N HIS A 75 -2.31 -0.13 -1.65
CA HIS A 75 -3.72 -0.44 -1.88
C HIS A 75 -4.57 0.13 -0.75
N VAL A 76 -5.62 0.85 -1.13
CA VAL A 76 -6.63 1.39 -0.22
C VAL A 76 -7.98 0.72 -0.48
N PRO A 77 -8.80 0.51 0.56
CA PRO A 77 -10.17 0.07 0.39
C PRO A 77 -11.01 1.15 -0.30
N THR A 78 -12.05 0.75 -1.00
CA THR A 78 -13.01 1.71 -1.57
C THR A 78 -14.04 2.15 -0.52
N ILE A 79 -14.62 3.35 -0.68
CA ILE A 79 -15.63 3.89 0.26
C ILE A 79 -16.82 2.94 0.46
N LYS A 80 -17.17 2.13 -0.54
CA LYS A 80 -18.29 1.17 -0.46
C LYS A 80 -17.95 -0.11 0.32
N HIS A 81 -16.67 -0.39 0.52
CA HIS A 81 -16.18 -1.64 1.11
C HIS A 81 -15.47 -1.43 2.45
N VAL A 82 -15.22 -0.18 2.85
CA VAL A 82 -14.75 0.13 4.20
C VAL A 82 -15.87 -0.08 5.22
N ASP A 83 -15.50 -0.59 6.39
CA ASP A 83 -16.42 -0.54 7.52
C ASP A 83 -16.52 0.89 8.09
N GLU A 84 -17.55 1.13 8.89
CA GLU A 84 -17.82 2.46 9.44
C GLU A 84 -16.70 2.91 10.41
N SER A 85 -16.13 1.97 11.18
CA SER A 85 -15.06 2.24 12.14
C SER A 85 -13.80 2.73 11.44
N PHE A 86 -13.40 2.06 10.37
CA PHE A 86 -12.26 2.40 9.54
C PHE A 86 -12.51 3.71 8.79
N ALA A 87 -13.72 3.93 8.26
CA ALA A 87 -14.06 5.21 7.63
C ALA A 87 -13.94 6.40 8.61
N GLN A 88 -14.38 6.23 9.86
CA GLN A 88 -14.21 7.24 10.91
C GLN A 88 -12.74 7.44 11.27
N THR A 89 -11.97 6.35 11.35
CA THR A 89 -10.53 6.38 11.60
C THR A 89 -9.80 7.19 10.53
N MET A 90 -10.06 6.92 9.26
CA MET A 90 -9.48 7.64 8.13
C MET A 90 -9.81 9.14 8.13
N LYS A 91 -11.03 9.53 8.56
CA LYS A 91 -11.43 10.95 8.69
C LYS A 91 -10.73 11.67 9.83
N LYS A 92 -10.37 10.95 10.89
CA LYS A 92 -9.73 11.48 12.10
C LYS A 92 -8.20 11.42 12.05
N ALA A 93 -7.65 10.60 11.16
CA ALA A 93 -6.21 10.44 11.00
C ALA A 93 -5.55 11.81 10.78
N LYS A 94 -4.57 12.13 11.62
CA LYS A 94 -3.74 13.32 11.49
C LYS A 94 -2.30 12.84 11.33
N LEU A 95 -1.60 13.41 10.35
CA LEU A 95 -0.15 13.32 10.32
C LEU A 95 0.36 14.11 11.52
N THR A 96 0.83 13.42 12.55
CA THR A 96 1.70 14.05 13.55
C THR A 96 2.99 14.44 12.83
N GLU A 97 3.41 15.69 13.00
CA GLU A 97 4.66 16.18 12.44
C GLU A 97 5.81 15.26 12.90
N ILE A 98 6.54 14.71 11.93
CA ILE A 98 7.74 13.87 12.13
C ILE A 98 8.96 14.78 12.09
#